data_AF-A0A2C6C276-F1
#
_entry.id   AF-A0A2C6C276-F1
#
_cell.length_a   1.000
_cell.length_b   1.000
_cell.length_c   1.000
_cell.angle_alpha   90.00
_cell.angle_beta   90.00
_cell.angle_gamma   90.00
#
_symmetry.space_group_name_H-M   'P 1'
#
loop_
_entity.id
_entity.type
_entity.pdbx_description
1 polymer ?
#
loop_
_entity_poly.entity_id
_entity_poly.type
_entity_poly.pdbx_seq_one_letter_code
_entity_poly.pdbx_strand_id
1 'polypeptide(L)'
;MELKTLGSLAGLWFFSGAALACSPIFYEYRYAAKYGQLVYERWSEDKTVSIAQRLAGVNLAKFHRVLPLDKDPKSWVDGVRYFNDANYFTDNKQVLYNGQVLANSPDLPAIDAKTFRQPFNNFSFAVDKSSIYYQGKRTDDNTGAKRVDLSTLKPVDEHILMDANNLYHAGKFIGVADGYKVLKTQQYVIGSYCSQGLNIIARNRDTLFVNGIAIPGDADSFKIKRWMPDIVLDYSDSRGSHTYGYGKTEQEIVAKLADQKEYVYQGFYPARDKVYYTKSVEPKTFHWQLVDIPGVDPESFSIVNSRVATDGRQLYVLKGKLDGHSPLSLSTITLDSSITQVSEPYVVGLSNVYFINRDGVQIFDLQGKFVPLNDYFSHDDRYIYMFNDPYHHRPVQRFKTKNAQAVRLKEPERIDSDLITQEGIYLFGGEFQPINHSQ
;
A
#
# COMPACT_ATOMS: atom_id res chain seq x y z
N MET A 1 47.77 -39.17 -3.25
CA MET A 1 46.96 -39.10 -2.02
C MET A 1 46.47 -37.65 -1.91
N GLU A 2 45.65 -37.17 -2.84
CA GLU A 2 44.17 -37.24 -2.83
C GLU A 2 43.55 -37.11 -1.44
N LEU A 3 42.96 -35.93 -1.17
CA LEU A 3 41.55 -35.86 -0.75
C LEU A 3 40.95 -34.53 -1.26
N LYS A 4 39.89 -34.68 -2.07
CA LYS A 4 39.05 -33.61 -2.63
C LYS A 4 38.13 -33.04 -1.56
N THR A 5 37.88 -31.73 -1.60
CA THR A 5 36.61 -31.14 -1.12
C THR A 5 36.09 -30.15 -2.17
N LEU A 6 35.06 -30.59 -2.90
CA LEU A 6 34.05 -29.75 -3.53
C LEU A 6 33.05 -29.33 -2.46
N GLY A 7 32.55 -28.10 -2.51
CA GLY A 7 31.49 -27.62 -1.63
C GLY A 7 31.01 -26.21 -1.97
N SER A 8 30.22 -26.11 -3.04
CA SER A 8 29.23 -25.07 -3.38
C SER A 8 29.20 -23.74 -2.58
N LEU A 9 29.59 -22.64 -3.23
CA LEU A 9 29.05 -21.31 -2.93
C LEU A 9 27.67 -21.17 -3.59
N ALA A 10 26.62 -21.58 -2.88
CA ALA A 10 25.26 -21.16 -3.17
C ALA A 10 25.01 -19.82 -2.45
N GLY A 11 25.31 -18.72 -3.13
CA GLY A 11 24.91 -17.38 -2.68
C GLY A 11 23.40 -17.21 -2.84
N LEU A 12 22.63 -17.60 -1.83
CA LEU A 12 21.23 -17.19 -1.69
C LEU A 12 21.19 -15.69 -1.37
N TRP A 13 21.01 -14.88 -2.41
CA TRP A 13 20.58 -13.50 -2.24
C TRP A 13 19.07 -13.48 -2.06
N PHE A 14 18.62 -13.52 -0.80
CA PHE A 14 17.29 -13.06 -0.44
C PHE A 14 17.26 -11.54 -0.60
N PHE A 15 16.58 -11.03 -1.63
CA PHE A 15 16.10 -9.65 -1.60
C PHE A 15 14.87 -9.62 -0.69
N SER A 16 15.08 -9.29 0.58
CA SER A 16 14.01 -8.79 1.45
C SER A 16 13.66 -7.37 1.00
N GLY A 17 12.39 -7.15 0.69
CA GLY A 17 11.85 -5.82 0.39
C GLY A 17 12.05 -4.91 1.58
N ALA A 18 12.92 -3.91 1.41
CA ALA A 18 13.15 -2.85 2.37
C ALA A 18 11.97 -1.87 2.36
N ALA A 19 11.30 -1.69 3.49
CA ALA A 19 10.39 -0.58 3.72
C ALA A 19 11.22 0.58 4.30
N LEU A 20 11.66 1.49 3.44
CA LEU A 20 12.21 2.79 3.84
C LEU A 20 11.07 3.67 4.36
N ALA A 21 11.32 4.40 5.46
CA ALA A 21 10.55 5.60 5.80
C ALA A 21 10.33 6.45 4.54
N CYS A 22 9.17 7.08 4.39
CA CYS A 22 8.76 7.85 3.20
C CYS A 22 9.56 9.15 3.00
N SER A 23 10.87 9.01 2.79
CA SER A 23 11.57 9.58 1.66
C SER A 23 12.41 8.42 1.13
N PRO A 24 11.88 7.54 0.25
CA PRO A 24 12.78 6.64 -0.45
C PRO A 24 13.77 7.56 -1.17
N ILE A 25 15.06 7.25 -1.10
CA ILE A 25 15.98 7.80 -2.10
C ILE A 25 15.37 7.33 -3.43
N PHE A 26 14.73 8.24 -4.15
CA PHE A 26 13.95 7.89 -5.33
C PHE A 26 14.95 7.49 -6.41
N TYR A 27 15.08 6.17 -6.60
CA TYR A 27 15.84 5.63 -7.70
C TYR A 27 14.90 5.35 -8.87
N GLU A 28 15.02 6.13 -9.95
CA GLU A 28 14.34 5.84 -11.21
C GLU A 28 15.20 4.90 -12.04
N TYR A 29 14.57 3.92 -12.68
CA TYR A 29 15.30 2.91 -13.45
C TYR A 29 14.83 2.84 -14.90
N ARG A 30 15.72 3.03 -15.87
CA ARG A 30 15.30 3.06 -17.29
C ARG A 30 16.18 2.28 -18.23
N TYR A 31 15.59 1.83 -19.32
CA TYR A 31 16.33 1.32 -20.47
C TYR A 31 16.74 2.50 -21.36
N ALA A 32 18.03 2.57 -21.71
CA ALA A 32 18.57 3.58 -22.61
C ALA A 32 19.53 2.95 -23.61
N ALA A 33 19.63 3.52 -24.80
CA ALA A 33 20.68 3.16 -25.76
C ALA A 33 21.92 4.04 -25.53
N LYS A 34 23.06 3.43 -25.19
CA LYS A 34 24.34 4.12 -25.02
C LYS A 34 25.44 3.40 -25.79
N TYR A 35 26.11 4.14 -26.68
CA TYR A 35 27.23 3.63 -27.50
C TYR A 35 26.87 2.35 -28.29
N GLY A 36 25.66 2.30 -28.85
CA GLY A 36 25.18 1.13 -29.61
C GLY A 36 24.78 -0.08 -28.76
N GLN A 37 24.71 0.06 -27.43
CA GLN A 37 24.29 -0.99 -26.51
C GLN A 37 23.06 -0.57 -25.71
N LEU A 38 22.18 -1.52 -25.38
CA LEU A 38 21.11 -1.29 -24.41
C LEU A 38 21.71 -1.31 -22.99
N VAL A 39 21.45 -0.27 -22.21
CA VAL A 39 21.83 -0.19 -20.80
C VAL A 39 20.59 -0.05 -19.94
N TYR A 40 20.68 -0.54 -18.72
CA TYR A 40 19.73 -0.30 -17.66
C TYR A 40 20.35 0.71 -16.69
N GLU A 41 19.79 1.90 -16.63
CA GLU A 41 20.28 3.01 -15.84
C GLU A 41 19.54 3.12 -14.52
N ARG A 42 20.24 3.55 -13.48
CA ARG A 42 19.68 3.96 -12.19
C ARG A 42 19.97 5.45 -12.00
N TRP A 43 18.92 6.22 -11.83
CA TRP A 43 18.89 7.66 -11.61
C TRP A 43 18.58 7.92 -10.14
N SER A 44 19.42 8.65 -9.42
CA SER A 44 19.08 9.10 -8.06
C SER A 44 18.40 10.46 -8.06
N GLU A 45 17.87 10.83 -6.90
CA GLU A 45 17.19 12.11 -6.65
C GLU A 45 18.04 13.35 -6.98
N ASP A 46 19.37 13.23 -6.82
CA ASP A 46 20.35 14.26 -7.23
C ASP A 46 20.61 14.31 -8.75
N LYS A 47 19.83 13.55 -9.53
CA LYS A 47 19.92 13.37 -10.99
C LYS A 47 21.25 12.75 -11.45
N THR A 48 22.01 12.11 -10.56
CA THR A 48 23.18 11.34 -10.99
C THR A 48 22.72 10.02 -11.62
N VAL A 49 23.36 9.67 -12.74
CA VAL A 49 23.01 8.49 -13.54
C VAL A 49 24.11 7.47 -13.44
N SER A 50 23.77 6.29 -12.95
CA SER A 50 24.66 5.13 -12.90
C SER A 50 24.15 4.02 -13.83
N ILE A 51 25.05 3.27 -14.46
CA ILE A 51 24.67 2.10 -15.26
C ILE A 51 24.56 0.91 -14.32
N ALA A 52 23.33 0.43 -14.08
CA ALA A 52 23.07 -0.74 -13.28
C ALA A 52 23.39 -2.03 -14.03
N GLN A 53 23.07 -2.09 -15.33
CA GLN A 53 23.36 -3.25 -16.18
C GLN A 53 23.67 -2.84 -17.61
N ARG A 54 24.57 -3.58 -18.27
CA ARG A 54 24.79 -3.53 -19.72
C ARG A 54 24.21 -4.80 -20.35
N LEU A 55 23.36 -4.65 -21.35
CA LEU A 55 22.62 -5.74 -21.97
C LEU A 55 23.18 -6.02 -23.36
N ALA A 56 23.77 -7.20 -23.53
CA ALA A 56 24.33 -7.65 -24.80
C ALA A 56 23.27 -8.37 -25.65
N GLY A 57 23.48 -8.40 -26.96
CA GLY A 57 22.66 -9.19 -27.90
C GLY A 57 21.25 -8.66 -28.16
N VAL A 58 20.88 -7.50 -27.61
CA VAL A 58 19.59 -6.85 -27.85
C VAL A 58 19.57 -6.13 -29.19
N ASN A 59 18.56 -6.38 -30.01
CA ASN A 59 18.32 -5.59 -31.22
C ASN A 59 17.66 -4.25 -30.87
N LEU A 60 18.47 -3.19 -30.75
CA LEU A 60 17.99 -1.84 -30.40
C LEU A 60 16.90 -1.30 -31.33
N ALA A 61 16.96 -1.60 -32.63
CA ALA A 61 15.97 -1.12 -33.59
C ALA A 61 14.59 -1.79 -33.44
N LYS A 62 14.55 -2.95 -32.76
CA LYS A 62 13.32 -3.69 -32.48
C LYS A 62 12.94 -3.65 -31.00
N PHE A 63 13.74 -3.02 -30.14
CA PHE A 63 13.50 -2.96 -28.71
C PHE A 63 12.30 -2.05 -28.40
N HIS A 64 11.29 -2.60 -27.75
CA HIS A 64 10.08 -1.89 -27.36
C HIS A 64 9.47 -2.50 -26.11
N ARG A 65 8.56 -1.77 -25.45
CA ARG A 65 7.74 -2.29 -24.36
C ARG A 65 6.74 -3.30 -24.91
N VAL A 66 6.50 -4.38 -24.18
CA VAL A 66 5.37 -5.27 -24.45
C VAL A 66 4.11 -4.53 -24.04
N LEU A 67 3.27 -4.20 -25.02
CA LEU A 67 2.11 -3.37 -24.79
C LEU A 67 0.92 -4.18 -24.22
N PRO A 68 0.08 -3.54 -23.39
CA PRO A 68 -1.24 -4.03 -23.00
C PRO A 68 -2.13 -4.36 -24.19
N LEU A 69 -3.14 -5.21 -23.95
CA LEU A 69 -4.12 -5.57 -24.97
C LEU A 69 -5.03 -4.40 -25.39
N ASP A 70 -5.20 -3.41 -24.51
CA ASP A 70 -6.15 -2.29 -24.67
C ASP A 70 -5.52 -1.01 -25.28
N LYS A 71 -4.22 -1.01 -25.59
CA LYS A 71 -3.51 0.18 -26.09
C LYS A 71 -3.04 0.03 -27.54
N ASP A 72 -3.33 1.05 -28.35
CA ASP A 72 -2.76 1.22 -29.69
C ASP A 72 -1.22 1.41 -29.56
N PRO A 73 -0.39 0.65 -30.31
CA PRO A 73 1.06 0.80 -30.29
C PRO A 73 1.64 2.17 -30.61
N LYS A 74 0.83 3.16 -30.97
CA LYS A 74 1.27 4.44 -31.49
C LYS A 74 1.70 5.51 -30.47
N SER A 75 1.51 5.35 -29.16
CA SER A 75 1.64 6.49 -28.24
C SER A 75 2.83 6.52 -27.27
N TRP A 76 3.74 5.54 -27.26
CA TRP A 76 4.84 5.55 -26.28
C TRP A 76 6.23 5.38 -26.92
N VAL A 77 6.89 6.52 -27.10
CA VAL A 77 8.34 6.66 -27.21
C VAL A 77 8.76 7.64 -26.12
N ASP A 78 9.07 7.15 -24.93
CA ASP A 78 10.37 7.42 -24.29
C ASP A 78 10.53 6.57 -23.03
N GLY A 79 11.76 6.13 -22.80
CA GLY A 79 12.14 5.21 -21.73
C GLY A 79 12.20 5.87 -20.35
N VAL A 80 11.14 6.53 -19.90
CA VAL A 80 11.03 6.97 -18.50
C VAL A 80 10.20 5.94 -17.75
N ARG A 81 10.82 5.32 -16.75
CA ARG A 81 10.13 4.42 -15.82
C ARG A 81 9.89 5.23 -14.55
N TYR A 82 8.63 5.36 -14.15
CA TYR A 82 8.32 5.79 -12.80
C TYR A 82 8.43 4.58 -11.86
N PHE A 83 8.68 4.85 -10.58
CA PHE A 83 8.73 3.85 -9.52
C PHE A 83 7.49 2.91 -9.59
N ASN A 84 7.69 1.59 -9.47
CA ASN A 84 6.66 0.52 -9.53
C ASN A 84 6.04 0.12 -10.89
N ASP A 85 6.55 0.61 -12.01
CA ASP A 85 6.07 0.17 -13.33
C ASP A 85 6.58 -1.25 -13.68
N ALA A 86 5.77 -2.28 -13.37
CA ALA A 86 6.07 -3.69 -13.58
C ALA A 86 5.98 -4.14 -15.06
N ASN A 87 6.77 -3.52 -15.93
CA ASN A 87 6.65 -3.67 -17.39
C ASN A 87 7.69 -4.60 -18.01
N TYR A 88 7.24 -5.36 -19.01
CA TYR A 88 8.08 -6.24 -19.82
C TYR A 88 8.49 -5.54 -21.11
N PHE A 89 9.68 -5.88 -21.63
CA PHE A 89 10.23 -5.34 -22.88
C PHE A 89 10.70 -6.48 -23.77
N THR A 90 10.71 -6.26 -25.08
CA THR A 90 11.20 -7.25 -26.04
C THR A 90 11.83 -6.60 -27.25
N ASP A 91 12.75 -7.31 -27.89
CA ASP A 91 13.28 -7.00 -29.22
C ASP A 91 12.76 -7.96 -30.30
N ASN A 92 11.67 -8.69 -29.99
CA ASN A 92 11.10 -9.81 -30.74
C ASN A 92 11.96 -11.09 -30.78
N LYS A 93 13.10 -11.13 -30.10
CA LYS A 93 13.95 -12.32 -29.94
C LYS A 93 14.03 -12.78 -28.49
N GLN A 94 14.15 -11.84 -27.57
CA GLN A 94 14.23 -12.09 -26.13
C GLN A 94 13.27 -11.16 -25.37
N VAL A 95 12.96 -11.53 -24.13
CA VAL A 95 12.11 -10.75 -23.23
C VAL A 95 12.96 -10.25 -22.07
N LEU A 96 12.71 -9.02 -21.65
CA LEU A 96 13.43 -8.36 -20.57
C LEU A 96 12.47 -7.87 -19.50
N TYR A 97 12.91 -7.95 -18.26
CA TYR A 97 12.22 -7.42 -17.09
C TYR A 97 13.25 -6.89 -16.10
N ASN A 98 13.00 -5.71 -15.53
CA ASN A 98 13.84 -5.11 -14.48
C ASN A 98 15.37 -5.15 -14.75
N GLY A 99 15.79 -4.83 -15.97
CA GLY A 99 17.21 -4.81 -16.34
C GLY A 99 17.83 -6.18 -16.63
N GLN A 100 17.06 -7.25 -16.68
CA GLN A 100 17.52 -8.61 -16.94
C GLN A 100 16.89 -9.19 -18.20
N VAL A 101 17.63 -10.04 -18.91
CA VAL A 101 17.07 -10.92 -19.95
C VAL A 101 16.44 -12.11 -19.25
N LEU A 102 15.15 -12.34 -19.51
CA LEU A 102 14.43 -13.45 -18.93
C LEU A 102 14.90 -14.77 -19.53
N ALA A 103 14.97 -15.80 -18.69
CA ALA A 103 15.23 -17.16 -19.09
C ALA A 103 14.48 -18.11 -18.15
N ASN A 104 13.90 -19.16 -18.72
CA ASN A 104 13.38 -20.29 -17.95
C ASN A 104 14.50 -21.31 -17.74
N SER A 105 14.34 -22.18 -16.73
CA SER A 105 15.23 -23.32 -16.55
C SER A 105 15.23 -24.21 -17.82
N PRO A 106 16.35 -24.91 -18.14
CA PRO A 106 16.48 -25.69 -19.38
C PRO A 106 15.46 -26.83 -19.55
N ASP A 107 14.91 -27.33 -18.44
CA ASP A 107 13.88 -28.36 -18.36
C ASP A 107 12.46 -27.84 -18.62
N LEU A 108 12.29 -26.52 -18.70
CA LEU A 108 11.01 -25.86 -18.91
C LEU A 108 10.90 -25.30 -20.34
N PRO A 109 9.67 -25.05 -20.84
CA PRO A 109 9.49 -24.43 -22.15
C PRO A 109 10.25 -23.11 -22.26
N ALA A 110 11.01 -22.95 -23.35
CA ALA A 110 11.71 -21.71 -23.63
C ALA A 110 10.72 -20.55 -23.81
N ILE A 111 11.14 -19.34 -23.42
CA ILE A 111 10.33 -18.12 -23.56
C ILE A 111 10.09 -17.82 -25.03
N ASP A 112 8.83 -17.65 -25.43
CA ASP A 112 8.47 -17.28 -26.79
C ASP A 112 8.18 -15.77 -26.89
N ALA A 113 9.22 -15.00 -27.25
CA ALA A 113 9.13 -13.54 -27.35
C ALA A 113 8.08 -13.05 -28.38
N LYS A 114 7.77 -13.83 -29.42
CA LYS A 114 6.81 -13.46 -30.46
C LYS A 114 5.37 -13.51 -29.93
N THR A 115 5.09 -14.49 -29.09
CA THR A 115 3.77 -14.68 -28.46
C THR A 115 3.65 -14.04 -27.09
N PHE A 116 4.72 -13.46 -26.56
CA PHE A 116 4.74 -12.83 -25.25
C PHE A 116 3.77 -11.64 -25.19
N ARG A 117 2.90 -11.60 -24.17
CA ARG A 117 1.90 -10.57 -23.94
C ARG A 117 1.89 -10.19 -22.47
N GLN A 118 1.78 -8.90 -22.21
CA GLN A 118 1.52 -8.34 -20.90
C GLN A 118 0.14 -7.69 -20.97
N PRO A 119 -0.93 -8.32 -20.43
CA PRO A 119 -2.30 -7.85 -20.66
C PRO A 119 -2.63 -6.50 -20.05
N PHE A 120 -2.01 -6.17 -18.90
CA PHE A 120 -2.31 -4.96 -18.14
C PHE A 120 -1.05 -4.14 -17.87
N ASN A 121 -1.17 -2.81 -17.92
CA ASN A 121 -0.08 -1.91 -17.52
C ASN A 121 0.19 -2.08 -16.02
N ASN A 122 1.46 -2.08 -15.64
CA ASN A 122 1.89 -2.03 -14.23
C ASN A 122 1.46 -3.23 -13.38
N PHE A 123 0.87 -4.26 -13.99
CA PHE A 123 0.75 -5.57 -13.39
C PHE A 123 2.00 -6.37 -13.76
N SER A 124 2.55 -7.05 -12.76
CA SER A 124 3.69 -7.94 -12.95
C SER A 124 3.34 -9.23 -13.71
N PHE A 125 2.13 -9.35 -14.27
CA PHE A 125 1.62 -10.54 -14.95
C PHE A 125 1.86 -10.49 -16.46
N ALA A 126 2.36 -11.60 -17.00
CA ALA A 126 2.51 -11.78 -18.44
C ALA A 126 2.36 -13.26 -18.84
N VAL A 127 2.17 -13.51 -20.13
CA VAL A 127 2.07 -14.86 -20.68
C VAL A 127 2.80 -14.95 -22.01
N ASP A 128 3.28 -16.14 -22.35
CA ASP A 128 3.54 -16.53 -23.74
C ASP A 128 2.69 -17.76 -24.09
N LYS A 129 2.85 -18.34 -25.29
CA LYS A 129 2.04 -19.49 -25.72
C LYS A 129 2.14 -20.73 -24.82
N SER A 130 3.16 -20.84 -23.97
CA SER A 130 3.48 -22.03 -23.17
C SER A 130 3.53 -21.77 -21.66
N SER A 131 3.74 -20.53 -21.22
CA SER A 131 4.06 -20.20 -19.85
C SER A 131 3.35 -18.93 -19.35
N ILE A 132 3.05 -18.93 -18.05
CA ILE A 132 2.58 -17.77 -17.30
C ILE A 132 3.76 -17.22 -16.49
N TYR A 133 3.83 -15.90 -16.37
CA TYR A 133 4.88 -15.18 -15.68
C TYR A 133 4.31 -14.19 -14.66
N TYR A 134 5.01 -14.06 -13.54
CA TYR A 134 4.79 -13.01 -12.55
C TYR A 134 6.13 -12.45 -12.07
N GLN A 135 6.26 -11.12 -12.03
CA GLN A 135 7.47 -10.39 -11.59
C GLN A 135 8.75 -10.88 -12.29
N GLY A 136 8.66 -11.08 -13.60
CA GLY A 136 9.79 -11.56 -14.42
C GLY A 136 10.14 -13.05 -14.23
N LYS A 137 9.38 -13.81 -13.45
CA LYS A 137 9.62 -15.25 -13.24
C LYS A 137 8.48 -16.07 -13.81
N ARG A 138 8.81 -17.26 -14.34
CA ARG A 138 7.78 -18.24 -14.71
C ARG A 138 7.10 -18.77 -13.46
N THR A 139 5.78 -18.83 -13.50
CA THR A 139 4.94 -19.26 -12.37
C THR A 139 4.09 -20.49 -12.68
N ASP A 140 3.70 -20.69 -13.93
CA ASP A 140 2.88 -21.85 -14.33
C ASP A 140 2.92 -22.12 -15.84
N ASP A 141 2.25 -23.19 -16.27
CA ASP A 141 1.99 -23.50 -17.67
C ASP A 141 0.84 -22.64 -18.22
N ASN A 142 0.96 -22.17 -19.46
CA ASN A 142 -0.13 -21.52 -20.20
C ASN A 142 -0.73 -22.44 -21.27
N THR A 143 -1.07 -23.67 -20.89
CA THR A 143 -1.58 -24.69 -21.82
C THR A 143 -2.72 -25.50 -21.20
N GLY A 144 -3.48 -26.21 -22.04
CA GLY A 144 -4.57 -27.08 -21.60
C GLY A 144 -5.61 -26.32 -20.76
N ALA A 145 -6.01 -26.93 -19.63
CA ALA A 145 -6.99 -26.36 -18.71
C ALA A 145 -6.54 -25.05 -18.06
N LYS A 146 -5.23 -24.81 -17.95
CA LYS A 146 -4.66 -23.59 -17.32
C LYS A 146 -4.53 -22.42 -18.28
N ARG A 147 -4.81 -22.64 -19.58
CA ARG A 147 -4.60 -21.63 -20.61
C ARG A 147 -5.41 -20.37 -20.32
N VAL A 148 -4.72 -19.24 -20.31
CA VAL A 148 -5.29 -17.92 -20.06
C VAL A 148 -6.11 -17.49 -21.27
N ASP A 149 -7.38 -17.22 -21.05
CA ASP A 149 -8.24 -16.56 -22.03
C ASP A 149 -8.06 -15.04 -21.95
N LEU A 150 -7.10 -14.55 -22.75
CA LEU A 150 -6.78 -13.13 -22.85
C LEU A 150 -7.96 -12.24 -23.24
N SER A 151 -9.00 -12.78 -23.88
CA SER A 151 -10.15 -11.97 -24.33
C SER A 151 -11.12 -11.61 -23.20
N THR A 152 -11.14 -12.43 -22.14
CA THR A 152 -12.04 -12.27 -20.99
C THR A 152 -11.30 -11.99 -19.69
N LEU A 153 -9.97 -12.05 -19.71
CA LEU A 153 -9.09 -11.77 -18.58
C LEU A 153 -9.33 -10.36 -18.02
N LYS A 154 -9.50 -10.26 -16.71
CA LYS A 154 -9.65 -9.01 -15.97
C LYS A 154 -8.99 -9.09 -14.58
N PRO A 155 -8.52 -7.96 -14.03
CA PRO A 155 -8.07 -7.92 -12.65
C PRO A 155 -9.26 -8.02 -11.69
N VAL A 156 -9.09 -8.81 -10.64
CA VAL A 156 -9.98 -8.81 -9.47
C VAL A 156 -9.37 -7.99 -8.34
N ASP A 157 -8.07 -8.16 -8.12
CA ASP A 157 -7.22 -7.27 -7.34
C ASP A 157 -5.81 -7.19 -7.96
N GLU A 158 -4.85 -6.61 -7.25
CA GLU A 158 -3.46 -6.44 -7.72
C GLU A 158 -2.72 -7.79 -7.94
N HIS A 159 -3.14 -8.86 -7.27
CA HIS A 159 -2.54 -10.19 -7.29
C HIS A 159 -3.43 -11.25 -7.96
N ILE A 160 -4.75 -11.04 -8.03
CA ILE A 160 -5.73 -11.98 -8.57
C ILE A 160 -6.24 -11.51 -9.92
N LEU A 161 -6.10 -12.37 -10.92
CA LEU A 161 -6.73 -12.22 -12.23
C LEU A 161 -7.76 -13.32 -12.44
N MET A 162 -8.80 -12.99 -13.20
CA MET A 162 -9.86 -13.92 -13.57
C MET A 162 -10.11 -13.83 -15.07
N ASP A 163 -10.15 -14.95 -15.76
CA ASP A 163 -10.75 -15.05 -17.09
C ASP A 163 -12.09 -15.81 -17.01
N ALA A 164 -12.75 -16.05 -18.14
CA ALA A 164 -14.05 -16.73 -18.16
C ALA A 164 -14.04 -18.15 -17.55
N ASN A 165 -12.87 -18.80 -17.51
CA ASN A 165 -12.72 -20.20 -17.10
C ASN A 165 -11.95 -20.34 -15.78
N ASN A 166 -10.98 -19.47 -15.52
CA ASN A 166 -9.89 -19.71 -14.59
C ASN A 166 -9.58 -18.49 -13.70
N LEU A 167 -9.05 -18.80 -12.52
CA LEU A 167 -8.50 -17.84 -11.57
C LEU A 167 -6.98 -18.02 -11.48
N TYR A 168 -6.29 -16.89 -11.36
CA TYR A 168 -4.84 -16.83 -11.25
C TYR A 168 -4.45 -15.93 -10.09
N HIS A 169 -3.58 -16.42 -9.20
CA HIS A 169 -2.99 -15.61 -8.12
C HIS A 169 -1.48 -15.51 -8.32
N ALA A 170 -0.97 -14.27 -8.40
CA ALA A 170 0.45 -13.98 -8.66
C ALA A 170 1.00 -14.82 -9.84
N GLY A 171 0.23 -14.91 -10.93
CA GLY A 171 0.58 -15.69 -12.12
C GLY A 171 0.47 -17.21 -12.01
N LYS A 172 -0.05 -17.75 -10.90
CA LYS A 172 -0.26 -19.19 -10.74
C LYS A 172 -1.73 -19.54 -10.89
N PHE A 173 -2.05 -20.59 -11.63
CA PHE A 173 -3.41 -21.11 -11.69
C PHE A 173 -3.85 -21.62 -10.31
N ILE A 174 -5.00 -21.18 -9.82
CA ILE A 174 -5.52 -21.56 -8.49
C ILE A 174 -6.88 -22.26 -8.53
N GLY A 175 -7.54 -22.32 -9.68
CA GLY A 175 -8.83 -22.97 -9.83
C GLY A 175 -9.69 -22.36 -10.93
N VAL A 176 -10.91 -22.85 -11.04
CA VAL A 176 -11.88 -22.36 -12.02
C VAL A 176 -12.58 -21.09 -11.56
N ALA A 177 -13.00 -20.26 -12.51
CA ALA A 177 -13.77 -19.03 -12.27
C ALA A 177 -15.26 -19.29 -11.98
N ASP A 178 -15.74 -20.51 -12.23
CA ASP A 178 -17.15 -20.86 -11.99
C ASP A 178 -17.55 -20.64 -10.52
N GLY A 179 -18.68 -19.97 -10.32
CA GLY A 179 -19.16 -19.56 -9.01
C GLY A 179 -18.28 -18.55 -8.28
N TYR A 180 -17.34 -17.87 -8.96
CA TYR A 180 -16.48 -16.88 -8.30
C TYR A 180 -17.28 -15.71 -7.73
N LYS A 181 -17.05 -15.39 -6.46
CA LYS A 181 -17.70 -14.29 -5.75
C LYS A 181 -16.79 -13.73 -4.68
N VAL A 182 -16.65 -12.41 -4.68
CA VAL A 182 -16.08 -11.66 -3.56
C VAL A 182 -17.10 -11.63 -2.41
N LEU A 183 -16.68 -12.08 -1.23
CA LEU A 183 -17.53 -12.19 -0.04
C LEU A 183 -17.37 -10.99 0.89
N LYS A 184 -16.13 -10.51 1.09
CA LYS A 184 -15.83 -9.34 1.92
C LYS A 184 -14.51 -8.71 1.45
N THR A 185 -14.45 -7.39 1.50
CA THR A 185 -13.23 -6.62 1.23
C THR A 185 -12.94 -5.70 2.40
N GLN A 186 -11.66 -5.46 2.69
CA GLN A 186 -11.21 -4.50 3.69
C GLN A 186 -9.93 -3.83 3.18
N GLN A 187 -9.76 -2.53 3.42
CA GLN A 187 -8.51 -1.86 3.05
C GLN A 187 -7.32 -2.50 3.77
N TYR A 188 -6.13 -2.45 3.16
CA TYR A 188 -4.90 -2.67 3.92
C TYR A 188 -4.78 -1.56 4.96
N VAL A 189 -5.03 -1.89 6.22
CA VAL A 189 -4.83 -0.96 7.34
C VAL A 189 -3.64 -1.50 8.12
N ILE A 190 -2.47 -0.86 7.95
CA ILE A 190 -1.39 -0.68 8.96
C ILE A 190 -0.26 0.11 8.29
N GLY A 191 0.01 1.33 8.79
CA GLY A 191 1.34 1.95 8.92
C GLY A 191 2.23 2.13 7.68
N SER A 192 1.79 1.70 6.51
CA SER A 192 2.54 1.73 5.26
C SER A 192 1.87 2.77 4.40
N TYR A 193 2.41 3.99 4.37
CA TYR A 193 1.99 5.09 3.49
C TYR A 193 2.10 4.75 1.98
N CYS A 194 2.28 3.48 1.60
CA CYS A 194 2.57 3.02 0.24
C CYS A 194 1.89 1.70 -0.18
N SER A 195 1.09 1.02 0.66
CA SER A 195 0.36 -0.19 0.24
C SER A 195 -1.08 0.17 -0.15
N GLN A 196 -1.26 0.58 -1.41
CA GLN A 196 -2.58 0.70 -2.03
C GLN A 196 -3.08 -0.71 -2.35
N GLY A 197 -4.23 -1.11 -1.81
CA GLY A 197 -4.84 -2.42 -2.12
C GLY A 197 -5.99 -2.80 -1.19
N LEU A 198 -6.67 -3.90 -1.52
CA LEU A 198 -7.75 -4.47 -0.73
C LEU A 198 -7.35 -5.87 -0.26
N ASN A 199 -7.54 -6.14 1.03
CA ASN A 199 -7.71 -7.50 1.49
C ASN A 199 -9.05 -8.03 0.98
N ILE A 200 -9.06 -9.26 0.49
CA ILE A 200 -10.23 -9.89 -0.13
C ILE A 200 -10.44 -11.29 0.44
N ILE A 201 -11.67 -11.56 0.89
CA ILE A 201 -12.19 -12.92 1.04
C ILE A 201 -13.11 -13.19 -0.14
N ALA A 202 -12.85 -14.27 -0.85
CA ALA A 202 -13.64 -14.69 -2.00
C ALA A 202 -13.88 -16.20 -1.96
N ARG A 203 -14.75 -16.67 -2.83
CA ARG A 203 -14.93 -18.11 -3.11
C ARG A 203 -15.09 -18.32 -4.60
N ASN A 204 -14.90 -19.56 -5.04
CA ASN A 204 -15.50 -20.08 -6.28
C ASN A 204 -16.46 -21.23 -5.91
N ARG A 205 -16.79 -22.11 -6.87
CA ARG A 205 -17.64 -23.26 -6.58
C ARG A 205 -17.10 -24.16 -5.45
N ASP A 206 -15.80 -24.43 -5.45
CA ASP A 206 -15.21 -25.51 -4.64
C ASP A 206 -14.15 -25.01 -3.62
N THR A 207 -13.76 -23.74 -3.68
CA THR A 207 -12.61 -23.19 -2.95
C THR A 207 -12.95 -21.84 -2.31
N LEU A 208 -12.44 -21.62 -1.10
CA LEU A 208 -12.41 -20.33 -0.44
C LEU A 208 -11.02 -19.72 -0.56
N PHE A 209 -10.97 -18.41 -0.75
CA PHE A 209 -9.75 -17.65 -0.96
C PHE A 209 -9.66 -16.51 0.04
N VAL A 210 -8.44 -16.28 0.53
CA VAL A 210 -8.06 -15.11 1.32
C VAL A 210 -6.85 -14.49 0.65
N ASN A 211 -6.98 -13.28 0.10
CA ASN A 211 -5.95 -12.60 -0.70
C ASN A 211 -5.35 -13.55 -1.76
N GLY A 212 -6.21 -14.29 -2.46
CA GLY A 212 -5.83 -15.23 -3.52
C GLY A 212 -5.22 -16.55 -3.03
N ILE A 213 -5.04 -16.73 -1.73
CA ILE A 213 -4.58 -17.97 -1.13
C ILE A 213 -5.77 -18.86 -0.80
N ALA A 214 -5.78 -20.07 -1.36
CA ALA A 214 -6.79 -21.07 -1.05
C ALA A 214 -6.72 -21.48 0.43
N ILE A 215 -7.86 -21.47 1.11
CA ILE A 215 -7.99 -21.95 2.49
C ILE A 215 -8.91 -23.17 2.54
N PRO A 216 -8.70 -24.11 3.48
CA PRO A 216 -9.66 -25.18 3.71
C PRO A 216 -11.03 -24.58 4.05
N GLY A 217 -12.11 -25.17 3.56
CA GLY A 217 -13.45 -24.66 3.87
C GLY A 217 -14.48 -25.22 2.90
N ASP A 218 -15.71 -25.42 3.35
CA ASP A 218 -16.86 -25.64 2.46
C ASP A 218 -17.37 -24.26 2.01
N ALA A 219 -17.20 -23.98 0.71
CA ALA A 219 -17.49 -22.67 0.13
C ALA A 219 -18.99 -22.32 0.14
N ASP A 220 -19.87 -23.32 0.15
CA ASP A 220 -21.33 -23.13 0.09
C ASP A 220 -21.95 -22.77 1.43
N SER A 221 -21.39 -23.32 2.51
CA SER A 221 -21.84 -23.08 3.88
C SER A 221 -21.00 -22.04 4.64
N PHE A 222 -19.98 -21.47 3.99
CA PHE A 222 -19.04 -20.53 4.59
C PHE A 222 -19.69 -19.28 5.18
N LYS A 223 -19.35 -18.97 6.43
CA LYS A 223 -19.77 -17.77 7.15
C LYS A 223 -18.58 -17.19 7.90
N ILE A 224 -18.28 -15.92 7.63
CA ILE A 224 -17.27 -15.15 8.38
C ILE A 224 -17.80 -14.91 9.79
N LYS A 225 -16.98 -15.21 10.81
CA LYS A 225 -17.27 -14.91 12.23
C LYS A 225 -16.51 -13.69 12.71
N ARG A 226 -15.23 -13.60 12.36
CA ARG A 226 -14.34 -12.50 12.71
C ARG A 226 -13.24 -12.40 11.65
N TRP A 227 -12.89 -11.18 11.24
CA TRP A 227 -11.84 -10.99 10.26
C TRP A 227 -10.98 -9.78 10.55
N MET A 228 -9.71 -10.04 10.85
CA MET A 228 -8.65 -9.06 10.98
C MET A 228 -7.57 -9.42 9.95
N PRO A 229 -7.49 -8.70 8.82
CA PRO A 229 -6.51 -8.99 7.79
C PRO A 229 -5.08 -9.10 8.34
N ASP A 230 -4.31 -10.05 7.80
CA ASP A 230 -2.94 -10.38 8.22
C ASP A 230 -2.75 -10.85 9.68
N ILE A 231 -3.84 -11.03 10.43
CA ILE A 231 -3.86 -11.46 11.83
C ILE A 231 -4.68 -12.75 11.98
N VAL A 232 -5.99 -12.69 11.73
CA VAL A 232 -6.88 -13.85 11.92
C VAL A 232 -8.14 -13.77 11.05
N LEU A 233 -8.57 -14.91 10.54
CA LEU A 233 -9.91 -15.13 10.02
C LEU A 233 -10.54 -16.31 10.77
N ASP A 234 -11.53 -16.03 11.61
CA ASP A 234 -12.39 -17.05 12.20
C ASP A 234 -13.66 -17.18 11.34
N TYR A 235 -14.00 -18.41 10.97
CA TYR A 235 -15.14 -18.70 10.11
C TYR A 235 -15.79 -20.01 10.50
N SER A 236 -17.01 -20.23 10.03
CA SER A 236 -17.70 -21.50 10.18
C SER A 236 -18.18 -22.01 8.82
N ASP A 237 -18.23 -23.32 8.67
CA ASP A 237 -18.80 -24.01 7.52
C ASP A 237 -19.60 -25.25 8.00
N SER A 238 -20.07 -26.08 7.07
CA SER A 238 -20.80 -27.33 7.33
C SER A 238 -20.01 -28.34 8.19
N ARG A 239 -18.69 -28.17 8.29
CA ARG A 239 -17.76 -29.04 9.03
C ARG A 239 -17.37 -28.43 10.38
N GLY A 240 -17.90 -27.27 10.74
CA GLY A 240 -17.74 -26.66 12.07
C GLY A 240 -17.08 -25.28 12.03
N SER A 241 -16.42 -24.93 13.13
CA SER A 241 -15.70 -23.66 13.28
C SER A 241 -14.21 -23.83 12.99
N HIS A 242 -13.62 -22.84 12.33
CA HIS A 242 -12.24 -22.86 11.87
C HIS A 242 -11.56 -21.52 12.14
N THR A 243 -10.23 -21.56 12.24
CA THR A 243 -9.37 -20.38 12.35
C THR A 243 -8.28 -20.46 11.28
N TYR A 244 -8.13 -19.38 10.52
CA TYR A 244 -7.01 -19.15 9.61
C TYR A 244 -6.13 -18.03 10.15
N GLY A 245 -4.93 -18.37 10.64
CA GLY A 245 -4.08 -17.47 11.43
C GLY A 245 -2.95 -16.78 10.67
N TYR A 246 -3.01 -16.68 9.33
CA TYR A 246 -2.02 -15.99 8.48
C TYR A 246 -0.52 -16.29 8.75
N GLY A 247 -0.20 -17.37 9.46
CA GLY A 247 1.16 -17.71 9.88
C GLY A 247 1.82 -16.71 10.85
N LYS A 248 1.05 -16.02 11.69
CA LYS A 248 1.58 -15.10 12.72
C LYS A 248 0.89 -15.33 14.06
N THR A 249 1.59 -15.95 15.00
CA THR A 249 1.20 -16.01 16.42
C THR A 249 1.47 -14.67 17.11
N GLU A 250 0.83 -14.45 18.26
CA GLU A 250 1.10 -13.30 19.11
C GLU A 250 2.59 -13.26 19.50
N GLN A 251 3.17 -14.41 19.86
CA GLN A 251 4.60 -14.51 20.16
C GLN A 251 5.47 -14.16 18.95
N GLU A 252 5.07 -14.53 17.73
CA GLU A 252 5.80 -14.17 16.50
C GLU A 252 5.65 -12.68 16.15
N ILE A 253 4.52 -12.04 16.46
CA ILE A 253 4.40 -10.58 16.34
C ILE A 253 5.36 -9.92 17.32
N VAL A 254 5.32 -10.30 18.61
CA VAL A 254 6.22 -9.78 19.64
C VAL A 254 7.70 -10.05 19.28
N ALA A 255 8.02 -11.26 18.79
CA ALA A 255 9.36 -11.63 18.39
C ALA A 255 9.82 -10.90 17.13
N LYS A 256 8.97 -10.74 16.10
CA LYS A 256 9.30 -9.94 14.90
C LYS A 256 9.56 -8.48 15.25
N LEU A 257 8.76 -7.92 16.17
CA LEU A 257 8.99 -6.57 16.67
C LEU A 257 10.28 -6.50 17.49
N ALA A 258 10.65 -7.55 18.22
CA ALA A 258 11.90 -7.60 18.96
C ALA A 258 13.15 -7.83 18.08
N ASP A 259 13.02 -8.56 16.97
CA ASP A 259 14.12 -8.97 16.08
C ASP A 259 14.43 -7.95 14.97
N GLN A 260 13.44 -7.12 14.58
CA GLN A 260 13.63 -6.06 13.59
C GLN A 260 14.37 -4.83 14.16
N LYS A 261 15.70 -4.95 14.27
CA LYS A 261 16.60 -3.85 14.71
C LYS A 261 16.60 -2.62 13.79
N GLU A 262 16.05 -2.72 12.60
CA GLU A 262 16.23 -1.72 11.53
C GLU A 262 14.89 -1.15 10.99
N TYR A 263 13.72 -1.67 11.41
CA TYR A 263 12.42 -1.35 10.78
C TYR A 263 11.23 -1.13 11.73
N VAL A 264 11.41 -1.17 13.06
CA VAL A 264 10.29 -0.97 13.99
C VAL A 264 10.12 0.51 14.33
N TYR A 265 8.94 1.02 14.01
CA TYR A 265 8.51 2.34 14.43
C TYR A 265 7.72 2.23 15.73
N GLN A 266 7.93 3.20 16.62
CA GLN A 266 7.05 3.38 17.77
C GLN A 266 5.60 3.55 17.28
N GLY A 267 4.66 2.84 17.92
CA GLY A 267 3.27 2.80 17.45
C GLY A 267 2.38 1.78 18.16
N PHE A 268 1.26 1.47 17.50
CA PHE A 268 0.25 0.51 17.92
C PHE A 268 0.32 -0.79 17.13
N TYR A 269 -0.02 -1.91 17.79
CA TYR A 269 0.12 -3.26 17.26
C TYR A 269 -1.10 -4.10 17.64
N PRO A 270 -2.10 -4.22 16.76
CA PRO A 270 -3.20 -5.15 16.96
C PRO A 270 -2.69 -6.59 16.83
N ALA A 271 -3.12 -7.43 17.76
CA ALA A 271 -2.98 -8.88 17.74
C ALA A 271 -4.38 -9.53 17.84
N ARG A 272 -4.46 -10.86 17.81
CA ARG A 272 -5.74 -11.57 17.81
C ARG A 272 -6.68 -11.12 18.94
N ASP A 273 -6.17 -11.06 20.16
CA ASP A 273 -7.02 -10.85 21.35
C ASP A 273 -6.68 -9.57 22.12
N LYS A 274 -5.61 -8.87 21.72
CA LYS A 274 -5.08 -7.70 22.41
C LYS A 274 -4.59 -6.65 21.43
N VAL A 275 -4.56 -5.41 21.91
CA VAL A 275 -3.90 -4.30 21.22
C VAL A 275 -2.76 -3.84 22.08
N TYR A 276 -1.58 -3.74 21.48
CA TYR A 276 -0.37 -3.29 22.15
C TYR A 276 0.03 -1.90 21.68
N TYR A 277 0.77 -1.18 22.52
CA TYR A 277 1.61 -0.06 22.08
C TYR A 277 3.05 -0.25 22.55
N THR A 278 4.00 0.35 21.83
CA THR A 278 5.40 0.38 22.22
C THR A 278 5.63 1.40 23.34
N LYS A 279 6.02 0.93 24.53
CA LYS A 279 6.35 1.79 25.67
C LYS A 279 7.81 2.26 25.64
N SER A 280 8.76 1.40 25.33
CA SER A 280 10.19 1.74 25.29
C SER A 280 10.96 0.63 24.59
N VAL A 281 12.23 0.86 24.30
CA VAL A 281 13.14 -0.17 23.79
C VAL A 281 14.20 -0.49 24.84
N GLU A 282 14.51 -1.78 25.03
CA GLU A 282 15.62 -2.22 25.87
C GLU A 282 16.95 -1.83 25.20
N PRO A 283 17.78 -0.93 25.78
CA PRO A 283 18.93 -0.36 25.09
C PRO A 283 20.00 -1.37 24.65
N LYS A 284 20.09 -2.53 25.32
CA LYS A 284 21.11 -3.54 25.03
C LYS A 284 20.70 -4.52 23.95
N THR A 285 19.43 -4.92 23.94
CA THR A 285 18.93 -5.95 23.02
C THR A 285 18.18 -5.35 21.84
N PHE A 286 17.79 -4.07 21.93
CA PHE A 286 16.87 -3.40 21.02
C PHE A 286 15.47 -4.04 20.98
N HIS A 287 15.09 -4.76 22.05
CA HIS A 287 13.76 -5.36 22.16
C HIS A 287 12.74 -4.33 22.66
N TRP A 288 11.62 -4.22 21.95
CA TRP A 288 10.52 -3.34 22.36
C TRP A 288 9.75 -3.91 23.54
N GLN A 289 9.52 -3.05 24.54
CA GLN A 289 8.59 -3.28 25.63
C GLN A 289 7.19 -2.90 25.14
N LEU A 290 6.34 -3.91 24.95
CA LEU A 290 4.95 -3.76 24.55
C LEU A 290 4.05 -3.71 25.78
N VAL A 291 3.05 -2.84 25.74
CA VAL A 291 2.03 -2.71 26.80
C VAL A 291 0.65 -2.91 26.21
N ASP A 292 -0.11 -3.81 26.82
CA ASP A 292 -1.50 -4.10 26.49
C ASP A 292 -2.39 -2.88 26.79
N ILE A 293 -3.32 -2.59 25.89
CA ILE A 293 -4.37 -1.59 26.07
C ILE A 293 -5.64 -2.34 26.50
N PRO A 294 -5.96 -2.35 27.81
CA PRO A 294 -7.02 -3.21 28.33
C PRO A 294 -8.41 -2.80 27.84
N GLY A 295 -9.25 -3.81 27.57
CA GLY A 295 -10.66 -3.61 27.24
C GLY A 295 -10.93 -3.12 25.81
N VAL A 296 -9.93 -3.17 24.94
CA VAL A 296 -10.04 -2.80 23.53
C VAL A 296 -10.27 -4.03 22.68
N ASP A 297 -11.29 -4.02 21.83
CA ASP A 297 -11.49 -5.07 20.81
C ASP A 297 -10.56 -4.80 19.62
N PRO A 298 -9.58 -5.67 19.35
CA PRO A 298 -8.66 -5.50 18.24
C PRO A 298 -9.33 -5.44 16.85
N GLU A 299 -10.52 -6.03 16.67
CA GLU A 299 -11.21 -6.00 15.38
C GLU A 299 -11.80 -4.61 15.07
N SER A 300 -12.19 -3.86 16.10
CA SER A 300 -12.67 -2.49 15.99
C SER A 300 -11.55 -1.43 15.98
N PHE A 301 -10.32 -1.84 16.32
CA PHE A 301 -9.21 -0.92 16.51
C PHE A 301 -8.55 -0.53 15.18
N SER A 302 -8.56 0.77 14.90
CA SER A 302 -8.01 1.37 13.68
C SER A 302 -6.85 2.28 14.03
N ILE A 303 -5.69 2.01 13.43
CA ILE A 303 -4.52 2.90 13.52
C ILE A 303 -4.74 4.05 12.54
N VAL A 304 -4.77 5.28 13.04
CA VAL A 304 -4.89 6.48 12.20
C VAL A 304 -3.51 6.88 11.69
N ASN A 305 -2.53 6.97 12.58
CA ASN A 305 -1.11 7.17 12.25
C ASN A 305 -0.20 6.59 13.35
N SER A 306 1.11 6.90 13.29
CA SER A 306 2.09 6.38 14.27
C SER A 306 1.84 6.82 15.71
N ARG A 307 1.06 7.89 15.94
CA ARG A 307 0.71 8.38 17.29
C ARG A 307 -0.72 8.13 17.70
N VAL A 308 -1.64 8.09 16.75
CA VAL A 308 -3.08 8.11 17.04
C VAL A 308 -3.76 6.88 16.47
N ALA A 309 -4.58 6.25 17.29
CA ALA A 309 -5.47 5.17 16.90
C ALA A 309 -6.85 5.35 17.55
N THR A 310 -7.84 4.57 17.12
CA THR A 310 -9.21 4.66 17.62
C THR A 310 -9.94 3.33 17.59
N ASP A 311 -10.87 3.11 18.52
CA ASP A 311 -11.87 2.03 18.50
C ASP A 311 -13.26 2.55 18.07
N GLY A 312 -13.33 3.78 17.55
CA GLY A 312 -14.58 4.47 17.23
C GLY A 312 -15.23 5.19 18.41
N ARG A 313 -14.79 4.98 19.65
CA ARG A 313 -15.30 5.65 20.87
C ARG A 313 -14.25 6.48 21.57
N GLN A 314 -12.98 6.12 21.42
CA GLN A 314 -11.84 6.77 22.03
C GLN A 314 -10.75 7.02 20.99
N LEU A 315 -10.00 8.09 21.18
CA LEU A 315 -8.69 8.27 20.54
C LEU A 315 -7.61 7.84 21.53
N TYR A 316 -6.73 6.97 21.07
CA TYR A 316 -5.54 6.50 21.76
C TYR A 316 -4.35 7.29 21.23
N VAL A 317 -3.65 8.02 22.09
CA VAL A 317 -2.59 8.96 21.69
C VAL A 317 -1.28 8.64 22.41
N LEU A 318 -0.25 8.30 21.65
CA LEU A 318 1.10 8.08 22.17
C LEU A 318 1.81 9.42 22.43
N LYS A 319 2.18 9.64 23.70
CA LYS A 319 2.89 10.80 24.20
C LYS A 319 4.37 10.47 24.40
N GLY A 320 5.26 11.36 23.96
CA GLY A 320 6.71 11.17 24.00
C GLY A 320 7.35 11.43 22.63
N LYS A 321 8.68 11.29 22.55
CA LYS A 321 9.42 11.48 21.29
C LYS A 321 9.33 10.21 20.44
N LEU A 322 8.97 10.37 19.17
CA LEU A 322 8.98 9.29 18.18
C LEU A 322 10.37 9.19 17.51
N ASP A 323 11.39 8.85 18.30
CA ASP A 323 12.80 8.79 17.86
C ASP A 323 13.37 7.36 17.86
N GLY A 324 12.53 6.35 18.11
CA GLY A 324 12.95 4.95 18.18
C GLY A 324 13.60 4.54 19.50
N HIS A 325 13.78 5.46 20.46
CA HIS A 325 14.53 5.18 21.69
C HIS A 325 13.84 5.68 22.96
N SER A 326 13.18 6.83 22.87
CA SER A 326 12.52 7.47 24.00
C SER A 326 11.30 6.67 24.45
N PRO A 327 11.03 6.61 25.77
CA PRO A 327 9.82 5.97 26.24
C PRO A 327 8.58 6.77 25.81
N LEU A 328 7.51 6.04 25.50
CA LEU A 328 6.18 6.55 25.24
C LEU A 328 5.22 6.21 26.39
N SER A 329 4.21 7.05 26.52
CA SER A 329 3.05 6.82 27.39
C SER A 329 1.77 6.92 26.56
N LEU A 330 0.70 6.28 27.03
CA LEU A 330 -0.60 6.30 26.38
C LEU A 330 -1.52 7.31 27.07
N SER A 331 -2.18 8.13 26.28
CA SER A 331 -3.28 9.01 26.71
C SER A 331 -4.53 8.65 25.91
N THR A 332 -5.68 8.61 26.58
CA THR A 332 -6.97 8.37 25.93
C THR A 332 -7.82 9.64 25.93
N ILE A 333 -8.56 9.86 24.84
CA ILE A 333 -9.55 10.93 24.71
C ILE A 333 -10.88 10.27 24.36
N THR A 334 -11.89 10.42 25.20
CA THR A 334 -13.25 9.97 24.89
C THR A 334 -13.88 10.90 23.86
N LEU A 335 -14.40 10.31 22.79
CA LEU A 335 -15.13 11.04 21.77
C LEU A 335 -16.55 11.32 22.27
N ASP A 336 -17.05 12.51 22.00
CA ASP A 336 -18.42 12.92 22.34
C ASP A 336 -19.49 12.25 21.44
N SER A 337 -19.07 11.57 20.38
CA SER A 337 -19.88 10.74 19.51
C SER A 337 -19.04 9.61 18.92
N SER A 338 -19.70 8.48 18.65
CA SER A 338 -19.04 7.35 17.99
C SER A 338 -18.76 7.68 16.53
N ILE A 339 -17.57 7.35 16.06
CA ILE A 339 -17.17 7.55 14.67
C ILE A 339 -17.07 6.21 13.96
N THR A 340 -17.57 6.16 12.73
CA THR A 340 -17.60 4.93 11.92
C THR A 340 -16.41 4.79 10.98
N GLN A 341 -15.70 5.88 10.68
CA GLN A 341 -14.50 5.86 9.84
C GLN A 341 -13.65 7.10 10.13
N VAL A 342 -12.32 6.93 10.21
CA VAL A 342 -11.36 8.03 10.26
C VAL A 342 -10.50 7.94 9.01
N SER A 343 -10.60 8.94 8.15
CA SER A 343 -9.50 9.28 7.25
C SER A 343 -8.86 10.54 7.81
N GLU A 344 -7.53 10.62 7.83
CA GLU A 344 -6.83 11.86 8.16
C GLU A 344 -7.42 13.04 7.35
N PRO A 345 -7.47 14.28 7.90
CA PRO A 345 -6.74 14.73 9.10
C PRO A 345 -7.61 15.03 10.34
N TYR A 346 -8.92 14.72 10.36
CA TYR A 346 -9.75 15.05 11.53
C TYR A 346 -10.94 14.12 11.77
N VAL A 347 -11.44 14.19 12.99
CA VAL A 347 -12.69 13.57 13.43
C VAL A 347 -13.62 14.68 13.92
N VAL A 348 -14.86 14.69 13.41
CA VAL A 348 -15.89 15.65 13.84
C VAL A 348 -16.81 14.99 14.85
N GLY A 349 -16.82 15.54 16.05
CA GLY A 349 -17.73 15.18 17.13
C GLY A 349 -19.01 16.04 17.15
N LEU A 350 -19.80 15.91 18.22
CA LEU A 350 -21.00 16.73 18.44
C LEU A 350 -20.66 18.16 18.86
N SER A 351 -19.68 18.32 19.73
CA SER A 351 -19.27 19.61 20.30
C SER A 351 -17.82 19.97 19.98
N ASN A 352 -17.04 19.00 19.52
CA ASN A 352 -15.62 19.16 19.28
C ASN A 352 -15.23 18.69 17.89
N VAL A 353 -14.16 19.27 17.36
CA VAL A 353 -13.40 18.69 16.25
C VAL A 353 -12.01 18.30 16.76
N TYR A 354 -11.61 17.08 16.42
CA TYR A 354 -10.35 16.46 16.83
C TYR A 354 -9.44 16.37 15.60
N PHE A 355 -8.49 17.29 15.47
CA PHE A 355 -7.50 17.25 14.40
C PHE A 355 -6.36 16.33 14.77
N ILE A 356 -6.06 15.38 13.89
CA ILE A 356 -5.06 14.35 14.06
C ILE A 356 -3.84 14.73 13.21
N ASN A 357 -2.67 14.83 13.83
CA ASN A 357 -1.42 15.16 13.17
C ASN A 357 -0.26 14.28 13.72
N ARG A 358 0.96 14.50 13.20
CA ARG A 358 2.16 13.76 13.64
C ARG A 358 2.57 14.04 15.09
N ASP A 359 2.07 15.11 15.71
CA ASP A 359 2.37 15.48 17.10
C ASP A 359 1.27 15.00 18.08
N GLY A 360 0.14 14.50 17.56
CA GLY A 360 -0.95 13.92 18.34
C GLY A 360 -2.31 14.46 17.90
N VAL A 361 -3.10 14.94 18.87
CA VAL A 361 -4.47 15.41 18.65
C VAL A 361 -4.61 16.84 19.17
N GLN A 362 -5.11 17.74 18.33
CA GLN A 362 -5.60 19.05 18.73
C GLN A 362 -7.12 19.02 18.80
N ILE A 363 -7.68 19.53 19.90
CA ILE A 363 -9.11 19.56 20.12
C ILE A 363 -9.56 21.02 20.08
N PHE A 364 -10.61 21.30 19.32
CA PHE A 364 -11.26 22.59 19.34
C PHE A 364 -12.76 22.43 19.54
N ASP A 365 -13.32 23.24 20.44
CA ASP A 365 -14.77 23.39 20.55
C ASP A 365 -15.32 23.94 19.24
N LEU A 366 -16.39 23.31 18.73
CA LEU A 366 -17.15 23.77 17.58
C LEU A 366 -18.15 24.84 18.00
N GLN A 367 -18.31 25.84 17.14
CA GLN A 367 -19.37 26.83 17.20
C GLN A 367 -20.30 26.57 16.02
N GLY A 368 -21.38 25.82 16.27
CA GLY A 368 -22.30 25.41 15.21
C GLY A 368 -21.77 24.24 14.39
N LYS A 369 -22.10 24.23 13.09
CA LYS A 369 -21.81 23.08 12.21
C LYS A 369 -20.41 23.19 11.62
N PHE A 370 -19.63 22.11 11.72
CA PHE A 370 -18.37 21.98 10.97
C PHE A 370 -18.63 21.78 9.47
N VAL A 371 -17.96 22.59 8.64
CA VAL A 371 -18.08 22.59 7.18
C VAL A 371 -16.70 22.41 6.56
N PRO A 372 -16.41 21.24 5.95
CA PRO A 372 -15.20 21.05 5.16
C PRO A 372 -15.32 21.77 3.81
N LEU A 373 -14.23 22.41 3.37
CA LEU A 373 -14.18 23.12 2.08
C LEU A 373 -13.27 22.41 1.08
N ASN A 374 -12.04 22.11 1.48
CA ASN A 374 -11.06 21.31 0.74
C ASN A 374 -10.06 20.67 1.71
N ASP A 375 -8.99 20.10 1.18
CA ASP A 375 -7.92 19.47 1.96
C ASP A 375 -7.09 20.46 2.82
N TYR A 376 -7.32 21.77 2.65
CA TYR A 376 -6.56 22.86 3.28
C TYR A 376 -7.39 23.76 4.21
N PHE A 377 -8.71 23.79 4.04
CA PHE A 377 -9.58 24.67 4.79
C PHE A 377 -10.90 24.00 5.20
N SER A 378 -11.35 24.38 6.39
CA SER A 378 -12.69 24.14 6.89
C SER A 378 -13.13 25.30 7.77
N HIS A 379 -14.40 25.37 8.12
CA HIS A 379 -14.90 26.39 9.06
C HIS A 379 -16.07 25.87 9.90
N ASP A 380 -16.36 26.57 10.98
CA ASP A 380 -17.64 26.53 11.67
C ASP A 380 -18.32 27.92 11.60
N ASP A 381 -19.30 28.21 12.45
CA ASP A 381 -20.01 29.50 12.42
C ASP A 381 -19.15 30.69 12.88
N ARG A 382 -17.98 30.43 13.51
CA ARG A 382 -17.15 31.47 14.14
C ARG A 382 -15.67 31.42 13.74
N TYR A 383 -15.18 30.27 13.32
CA TYR A 383 -13.78 29.99 13.12
C TYR A 383 -13.49 29.35 11.77
N ILE A 384 -12.35 29.73 11.21
CA ILE A 384 -11.73 29.05 10.08
C ILE A 384 -10.60 28.18 10.63
N TYR A 385 -10.51 26.96 10.12
CA TYR A 385 -9.45 26.01 10.41
C TYR A 385 -8.62 25.82 9.15
N MET A 386 -7.32 26.06 9.26
CA MET A 386 -6.37 25.91 8.17
C MET A 386 -5.46 24.72 8.44
N PHE A 387 -5.47 23.79 7.48
CA PHE A 387 -4.53 22.68 7.40
C PHE A 387 -3.29 23.19 6.66
N ASN A 388 -2.13 23.09 7.29
CA ASN A 388 -0.88 23.18 6.55
C ASN A 388 -0.65 21.84 5.89
N ASP A 389 -0.23 21.86 4.62
CA ASP A 389 0.08 20.72 3.74
C ASP A 389 0.02 19.34 4.43
N PRO A 390 -0.87 18.42 3.96
CA PRO A 390 -0.97 17.06 4.48
C PRO A 390 0.40 16.34 4.59
N TYR A 391 1.41 16.71 3.79
CA TYR A 391 2.75 16.14 3.88
C TYR A 391 3.60 16.67 5.06
N HIS A 392 3.34 17.89 5.54
CA HIS A 392 4.12 18.54 6.58
C HIS A 392 3.51 18.42 7.98
N HIS A 393 2.26 17.95 8.08
CA HIS A 393 1.58 17.56 9.34
C HIS A 393 1.71 18.57 10.49
N ARG A 394 1.72 19.87 10.18
CA ARG A 394 1.85 20.91 11.21
C ARG A 394 0.55 21.05 12.01
N PRO A 395 0.61 21.61 13.24
CA PRO A 395 -0.58 21.93 13.99
C PRO A 395 -1.57 22.79 13.19
N VAL A 396 -2.86 22.44 13.29
CA VAL A 396 -3.97 23.20 12.70
C VAL A 396 -4.02 24.57 13.33
N GLN A 397 -4.17 25.58 12.47
CA GLN A 397 -4.35 26.96 12.88
C GLN A 397 -5.84 27.31 12.86
N ARG A 398 -6.31 27.99 13.90
CA ARG A 398 -7.71 28.40 14.06
C ARG A 398 -7.80 29.92 14.14
N PHE A 399 -8.58 30.52 13.24
CA PHE A 399 -8.76 31.98 13.14
C PHE A 399 -10.21 32.35 13.33
N LYS A 400 -10.50 33.48 13.97
CA LYS A 400 -11.87 34.00 14.07
C LYS A 400 -12.25 34.65 12.73
N THR A 401 -13.45 34.33 12.23
CA THR A 401 -14.08 35.07 11.13
C THR A 401 -15.30 35.84 11.64
N LYS A 402 -15.56 37.02 11.05
CA LYS A 402 -16.73 37.86 11.31
C LYS A 402 -17.97 37.31 10.61
N ASN A 403 -17.80 36.57 9.51
CA ASN A 403 -18.91 36.06 8.72
C ASN A 403 -18.54 34.73 8.03
N ALA A 404 -18.85 33.62 8.69
CA ALA A 404 -18.66 32.28 8.15
C ALA A 404 -19.42 32.04 6.82
N GLN A 405 -20.55 32.71 6.60
CA GLN A 405 -21.34 32.54 5.37
C GLN A 405 -20.70 33.19 4.14
N ALA A 406 -19.73 34.10 4.35
CA ALA A 406 -18.97 34.72 3.25
C ALA A 406 -17.71 33.94 2.88
N VAL A 407 -17.37 32.89 3.64
CA VAL A 407 -16.17 32.07 3.42
C VAL A 407 -16.37 31.20 2.17
N ARG A 408 -15.44 31.30 1.22
CA ARG A 408 -15.48 30.49 -0.02
C ARG A 408 -14.10 30.30 -0.64
N LEU A 409 -13.92 29.20 -1.35
CA LEU A 409 -12.72 28.98 -2.17
C LEU A 409 -12.73 29.92 -3.38
N LYS A 410 -11.56 30.43 -3.74
CA LYS A 410 -11.36 31.26 -4.94
C LYS A 410 -11.58 30.46 -6.23
N GLU A 411 -11.04 29.25 -6.28
CA GLU A 411 -11.12 28.29 -7.38
C GLU A 411 -11.56 26.93 -6.81
N PRO A 412 -12.86 26.70 -6.55
CA PRO A 412 -13.34 25.51 -5.83
C PRO A 412 -12.96 24.16 -6.44
N GLU A 413 -12.72 24.14 -7.75
CA GLU A 413 -12.31 22.94 -8.50
C GLU A 413 -10.84 22.56 -8.26
N ARG A 414 -10.05 23.45 -7.64
CA ARG A 414 -8.63 23.23 -7.35
C ARG A 414 -8.40 22.84 -5.91
N ILE A 415 -7.66 21.76 -5.74
CA ILE A 415 -7.17 21.29 -4.44
C ILE A 415 -6.34 22.36 -3.72
N ASP A 416 -5.59 23.17 -4.48
CA ASP A 416 -4.68 24.21 -4.00
C ASP A 416 -5.27 25.63 -4.02
N SER A 417 -6.60 25.75 -3.92
CA SER A 417 -7.27 27.05 -3.93
C SER A 417 -7.05 27.85 -2.64
N ASP A 418 -6.85 29.15 -2.81
CA ASP A 418 -6.92 30.15 -1.74
C ASP A 418 -8.36 30.25 -1.17
N LEU A 419 -8.46 30.67 0.10
CA LEU A 419 -9.71 30.90 0.81
C LEU A 419 -10.02 32.40 0.91
N ILE A 420 -11.16 32.82 0.38
CA ILE A 420 -11.67 34.19 0.47
C ILE A 420 -12.55 34.32 1.70
N THR A 421 -12.31 35.37 2.48
CA THR A 421 -13.07 35.73 3.68
C THR A 421 -13.40 37.22 3.66
N GLN A 422 -14.21 37.70 4.62
CA GLN A 422 -14.46 39.13 4.75
C GLN A 422 -13.21 39.89 5.25
N GLU A 423 -12.33 39.21 5.96
CA GLU A 423 -11.11 39.78 6.54
C GLU A 423 -9.98 39.90 5.51
N GLY A 424 -9.95 39.02 4.51
CA GLY A 424 -8.80 38.82 3.65
C GLY A 424 -8.84 37.53 2.87
N ILE A 425 -7.71 37.23 2.24
CA ILE A 425 -7.48 35.97 1.51
C ILE A 425 -6.44 35.17 2.30
N TYR A 426 -6.79 33.94 2.67
CA TYR A 426 -5.81 32.97 3.16
C TYR A 426 -5.26 32.21 1.96
N LEU A 427 -3.96 32.36 1.71
CA LEU A 427 -3.27 31.62 0.67
C LEU A 427 -3.11 30.16 1.07
N PHE A 428 -3.15 29.27 0.10
CA PHE A 428 -2.86 27.85 0.28
C PHE A 428 -1.53 27.58 1.03
N GLY A 429 -0.53 28.45 0.86
CA GLY A 429 0.77 28.37 1.54
C GLY A 429 0.77 28.79 3.02
N GLY A 430 -0.38 29.15 3.59
CA GLY A 430 -0.53 29.53 4.99
C GLY A 430 -0.33 31.02 5.29
N GLU A 431 -0.15 31.85 4.27
CA GLU A 431 -0.05 33.31 4.41
C GLU A 431 -1.44 33.96 4.37
N PHE A 432 -1.65 35.00 5.18
CA PHE A 432 -2.89 35.77 5.18
C PHE A 432 -2.67 37.15 4.57
N GLN A 433 -3.47 37.49 3.55
CA GLN A 433 -3.49 38.79 2.89
C GLN A 433 -4.74 39.56 3.33
N PRO A 434 -4.62 40.58 4.21
CA PRO A 434 -5.77 41.36 4.65
C PRO A 434 -6.36 42.17 3.49
N ILE A 435 -7.68 42.31 3.45
CA ILE A 435 -8.31 43.30 2.58
C ILE A 435 -7.99 44.70 3.14
N ASN A 436 -7.16 45.46 2.42
CA ASN A 436 -6.87 46.85 2.78
C ASN A 436 -8.13 47.70 2.60
N HIS A 437 -8.75 48.13 3.70
CA HIS A 437 -9.80 49.15 3.73
C HIS A 437 -9.23 50.57 3.58
N SER A 438 -8.30 50.75 2.64
CA SER A 438 -7.73 52.06 2.30
C SER A 438 -7.80 52.26 0.79
N GLN A 439 -9.03 52.29 0.28
CA GLN A 439 -9.49 53.15 -0.83
C GLN A 439 -10.95 53.50 -0.60
#